data_AF-A0A1F8MKB9-F1
#
_entry.id   AF-A0A1F8MKB9-F1
#
_cell.length_a   1.000
_cell.length_b   1.000
_cell.length_c   1.000
_cell.angle_alpha   90.00
_cell.angle_beta   90.00
_cell.angle_gamma   90.00
#
_symmetry.space_group_name_H-M   'P 1'
#
loop_
_entity.id
_entity.type
_entity.pdbx_description
1 polymer ?
#
loop_
_entity_poly.entity_id
_entity_poly.type
_entity_poly.pdbx_seq_one_letter_code
_entity_poly.pdbx_strand_id
1 'polypeptide(L)'
;MDLNNFLVNPITLTLIILGVVEMIKKFGITGNKLMLVSMAVGITFGVVYKVYELYTPSKVYIDVLFFGIAAGLGATGIYSFVNDRFPPQTKATLKYTRIVQSRGDPSGSPIDPEVK
;
A
#
# COMPACT_ATOMS: atom_id res chain seq x y z
N MET A 1 -10.15 -10.37 22.75
CA MET A 1 -9.33 -9.16 22.93
C MET A 1 -10.25 -7.96 22.85
N ASP A 2 -10.14 -7.03 23.79
CA ASP A 2 -10.87 -5.76 23.72
C ASP A 2 -10.28 -4.90 22.59
N LEU A 3 -10.94 -4.88 21.43
CA LEU A 3 -10.50 -4.09 20.28
C LEU A 3 -10.57 -2.57 20.55
N ASN A 4 -11.40 -2.16 21.52
CA ASN A 4 -11.62 -0.76 21.88
C ASN A 4 -10.35 -0.07 22.39
N ASN A 5 -9.47 -0.79 23.10
CA ASN A 5 -8.23 -0.22 23.63
C ASN A 5 -7.00 -0.49 22.73
N PHE A 6 -7.15 -1.30 21.69
CA PHE A 6 -6.03 -1.71 20.85
C PHE A 6 -5.69 -0.66 19.79
N LEU A 7 -6.70 -0.01 19.21
CA LEU A 7 -6.48 0.92 18.09
C LEU A 7 -5.98 2.29 18.52
N VAL A 8 -6.40 2.78 19.69
CA VAL A 8 -6.05 4.13 20.18
C VAL A 8 -5.00 4.02 21.29
N ASN A 9 -3.84 3.47 20.96
CA ASN A 9 -2.67 3.37 21.83
C ASN A 9 -1.50 4.15 21.20
N PRO A 10 -0.60 4.77 21.98
CA PRO A 10 0.57 5.47 21.44
C PRO A 10 1.37 4.69 20.39
N ILE A 11 1.52 3.37 20.57
CA ILE A 11 2.26 2.49 19.66
C ILE A 11 1.52 2.35 18.32
N THR A 12 0.24 1.99 18.34
CA THR A 12 -0.57 1.82 17.12
C THR A 12 -0.79 3.14 16.40
N LEU A 13 -0.95 4.24 17.14
CA LEU A 13 -1.07 5.59 16.61
C LEU A 13 0.22 6.03 15.90
N THR A 14 1.39 5.64 16.41
CA THR A 14 2.68 5.86 15.73
C THR A 14 2.73 5.13 14.38
N LEU A 15 2.27 3.87 14.32
CA LEU A 15 2.20 3.12 13.06
C LEU A 15 1.25 3.77 12.05
N ILE A 16 0.11 4.28 12.50
CA ILE A 16 -0.83 5.01 11.66
C ILE A 16 -0.18 6.28 11.11
N ILE A 17 0.49 7.07 11.96
CA ILE A 17 1.21 8.27 11.52
C ILE A 17 2.26 7.93 10.45
N LEU A 18 3.06 6.88 10.66
CA LEU A 18 4.03 6.41 9.68
C LEU A 18 3.36 6.04 8.34
N GLY A 19 2.24 5.32 8.39
CA GLY A 19 1.47 4.96 7.20
C GLY A 19 0.92 6.19 6.46
N VAL A 20 0.40 7.18 7.18
CA VAL A 20 -0.07 8.43 6.58
C VAL A 20 1.08 9.18 5.93
N VAL A 21 2.23 9.31 6.60
CA VAL A 21 3.41 10.00 6.06
C VAL A 21 3.95 9.27 4.82
N GLU A 22 3.98 7.94 4.85
CA GLU A 22 4.36 7.11 3.69
C GLU A 22 3.42 7.32 2.50
N MET A 23 2.11 7.41 2.75
CA MET A 23 1.12 7.75 1.72
C MET A 23 1.34 9.17 1.17
N ILE A 24 1.64 10.14 2.03
CA ILE A 24 1.93 11.53 1.63
C ILE A 24 3.16 11.61 0.71
N LYS A 25 4.20 10.82 1.00
CA LYS A 25 5.38 10.70 0.12
C LYS A 25 5.01 10.26 -1.30
N LYS A 26 4.04 9.35 -1.44
CA LYS A 26 3.59 8.85 -2.75
C LYS A 26 2.91 9.91 -3.61
N PHE A 27 2.40 10.99 -3.01
CA PHE A 27 1.90 12.16 -3.75
C PHE A 27 3.02 13.06 -4.31
N GLY A 28 4.29 12.71 -4.12
CA GLY A 28 5.43 13.46 -4.65
C GLY A 28 5.96 14.56 -3.71
N ILE A 29 5.44 14.64 -2.49
CA ILE A 29 5.93 15.58 -1.46
C ILE A 29 7.26 15.06 -0.91
N THR A 30 8.33 15.83 -1.06
CA THR A 30 9.69 15.45 -0.66
C THR A 30 10.43 16.60 0.02
N GLY A 31 11.59 16.30 0.63
CA GLY A 31 12.47 17.28 1.28
C GLY A 31 11.82 17.95 2.50
N ASN A 32 12.16 19.23 2.75
CA ASN A 32 11.70 19.97 3.93
C ASN A 32 10.18 20.09 4.03
N LYS A 33 9.46 20.08 2.90
CA LYS A 33 7.98 20.10 2.89
C LYS A 33 7.41 18.84 3.54
N LEU A 34 8.00 17.68 3.24
CA LEU A 34 7.59 16.41 3.84
C LEU A 34 7.84 16.40 5.35
N MET A 35 8.98 16.94 5.79
CA MET A 35 9.31 17.05 7.21
C MET A 35 8.29 17.91 7.96
N LEU A 36 7.88 19.03 7.38
CA LEU A 36 6.89 19.92 8.01
C LEU A 36 5.51 19.28 8.06
N VAL A 37 5.11 18.59 6.98
CA VAL A 37 3.85 17.85 6.93
C VAL A 37 3.83 16.69 7.91
N SER A 38 4.90 15.92 8.05
CA SER A 38 4.96 14.80 9.00
C SER A 38 4.87 15.28 10.45
N MET A 39 5.51 16.41 10.76
CA MET A 39 5.38 17.06 12.07
C MET A 39 3.95 17.52 12.32
N ALA A 40 3.31 18.17 11.35
CA ALA A 40 1.93 18.60 11.46
C ALA A 40 0.98 17.42 11.69
N VAL A 41 1.12 16.34 10.91
CA VAL A 41 0.34 15.10 11.09
C VAL A 41 0.54 14.53 12.49
N GLY A 42 1.79 14.42 12.97
CA GLY A 42 2.08 13.93 14.31
C GLY A 42 1.41 14.76 15.42
N ILE A 43 1.47 16.09 15.31
CA ILE A 43 0.80 17.00 16.25
C ILE A 43 -0.72 16.82 16.19
N THR A 44 -1.31 16.78 14.99
CA THR A 44 -2.76 16.59 14.83
C THR A 44 -3.24 15.30 15.48
N PHE A 45 -2.58 14.17 15.21
CA PHE A 45 -2.94 12.89 15.81
C PHE A 45 -2.70 12.86 17.33
N GLY A 46 -1.65 13.52 17.82
CA GLY A 46 -1.39 13.66 19.25
C GLY A 46 -2.47 14.48 19.99
N VAL A 47 -2.95 15.57 19.38
CA VAL A 47 -4.06 16.37 19.91
C VAL A 47 -5.34 15.54 19.95
N VAL A 48 -5.66 14.84 18.86
CA VAL A 48 -6.84 13.96 18.79
C VAL A 48 -6.78 12.87 19.86
N TYR A 49 -5.60 12.28 20.09
CA TYR A 49 -5.38 11.29 21.15
C TYR A 49 -5.66 11.87 22.55
N LYS A 50 -5.20 13.10 22.83
CA LYS A 50 -5.50 13.74 24.12
C LYS A 50 -6.97 14.11 24.28
N VAL A 51 -7.64 14.52 23.22
CA VAL A 51 -9.09 14.76 23.24
C VAL A 51 -9.85 13.45 23.50
N TYR A 52 -9.40 12.34 22.90
CA TYR A 52 -9.97 11.02 23.14
C TYR A 52 -9.87 10.57 24.61
N GLU A 53 -8.74 10.85 25.28
CA GLU A 53 -8.58 10.55 26.71
C GLU A 53 -9.53 11.37 27.59
N LEU A 54 -9.76 12.64 27.24
CA LEU A 54 -10.52 13.58 28.05
C LEU A 54 -12.05 13.47 27.86
N TYR A 55 -12.52 13.06 26.69
CA TYR A 55 -13.94 13.02 26.36
C TYR A 55 -14.46 11.59 26.11
N THR A 56 -14.95 10.97 27.18
CA THR A 56 -15.53 9.61 27.18
C THR A 56 -16.71 9.39 26.21
N PRO A 57 -17.67 10.31 26.03
CA PRO A 57 -18.83 10.07 25.16
C PRO A 57 -18.47 9.93 23.68
N SER A 58 -17.34 10.51 23.26
CA SER A 58 -16.88 10.54 21.86
C SER A 58 -15.99 9.35 21.47
N LYS A 59 -15.65 8.46 22.41
CA LYS A 59 -14.69 7.38 22.16
C LYS A 59 -15.08 6.47 21.00
N VAL A 60 -16.35 6.06 20.94
CA VAL A 60 -16.85 5.16 19.88
C VAL A 60 -16.65 5.74 18.47
N TYR A 61 -16.92 7.04 18.29
CA TYR A 61 -16.75 7.68 16.98
C TYR A 61 -15.29 7.81 16.58
N ILE A 62 -14.43 8.09 17.55
CA ILE A 62 -12.99 8.18 17.32
C ILE A 62 -12.42 6.80 17.01
N ASP A 63 -12.83 5.75 17.73
CA ASP A 63 -12.38 4.37 17.47
C ASP A 63 -12.74 3.93 16.05
N VAL A 64 -13.97 4.22 15.59
CA VAL A 64 -14.40 3.95 14.21
C VAL A 64 -13.61 4.75 13.19
N LEU A 65 -13.31 6.02 13.48
CA LEU A 65 -12.50 6.87 12.61
C LEU A 65 -11.08 6.31 12.44
N PHE A 66 -10.41 5.98 13.55
CA PHE A 66 -9.07 5.40 13.55
C PHE A 66 -9.05 4.02 12.89
N PHE A 67 -10.09 3.21 13.09
CA PHE A 67 -10.26 1.96 12.38
C PHE A 67 -10.34 2.16 10.87
N GLY A 68 -11.16 3.10 10.40
CA GLY A 68 -11.27 3.42 8.97
C GLY A 68 -9.95 3.89 8.37
N ILE A 69 -9.22 4.75 9.07
CA ILE A 69 -7.89 5.22 8.65
C ILE A 69 -6.92 4.04 8.58
N ALA A 70 -6.82 3.23 9.64
CA ALA A 70 -5.91 2.09 9.68
C ALA A 70 -6.22 1.06 8.58
N ALA A 71 -7.50 0.75 8.36
CA ALA A 71 -7.94 -0.15 7.31
C ALA A 71 -7.63 0.40 5.91
N GLY A 72 -7.89 1.69 5.67
CA GLY A 72 -7.60 2.35 4.39
C GLY A 72 -6.10 2.43 4.07
N LEU A 73 -5.28 2.74 5.07
CA LEU A 73 -3.82 2.72 4.97
C LEU A 73 -3.31 1.30 4.72
N GLY A 74 -3.84 0.32 5.45
CA GLY A 74 -3.54 -1.10 5.26
C GLY A 74 -3.84 -1.56 3.82
N ALA A 75 -5.04 -1.24 3.31
CA ALA A 75 -5.44 -1.57 1.95
C ALA A 75 -4.49 -0.95 0.90
N THR A 76 -4.18 0.34 1.06
CA THR A 76 -3.29 1.07 0.14
C THR A 76 -1.85 0.54 0.21
N GLY A 77 -1.37 0.23 1.41
CA GLY A 77 -0.04 -0.36 1.66
C GLY A 77 0.09 -1.73 1.02
N ILE A 78 -0.85 -2.63 1.27
CA ILE A 78 -0.87 -3.99 0.69
C ILE A 78 -0.94 -3.91 -0.83
N TYR A 79 -1.84 -3.09 -1.39
CA TYR A 79 -1.97 -2.95 -2.84
C TYR A 79 -0.67 -2.46 -3.50
N SER A 80 -0.03 -1.46 -2.89
CA SER A 80 1.25 -0.95 -3.38
C SER A 80 2.34 -2.04 -3.30
N PHE A 81 2.45 -2.73 -2.16
CA PHE A 81 3.43 -3.78 -1.96
C PHE A 81 3.29 -4.92 -2.97
N VAL A 82 2.05 -5.37 -3.22
CA VAL A 82 1.77 -6.43 -4.19
C VAL A 82 2.13 -5.99 -5.61
N ASN A 83 1.73 -4.78 -6.00
CA ASN A 83 2.04 -4.24 -7.34
C ASN A 83 3.54 -4.05 -7.56
N ASP A 84 4.26 -3.59 -6.55
CA ASP A 84 5.72 -3.38 -6.62
C ASP A 84 6.48 -4.72 -6.65
N ARG A 85 6.00 -5.72 -5.90
CA ARG A 85 6.64 -7.04 -5.80
C ARG A 85 6.32 -7.95 -6.98
N PHE A 86 5.10 -7.90 -7.47
CA PHE A 86 4.60 -8.70 -8.58
C PHE A 86 4.02 -7.77 -9.66
N PRO A 87 4.89 -7.02 -10.36
CA PRO A 87 4.42 -6.15 -11.43
C PRO A 87 3.65 -6.99 -12.44
N PRO A 88 2.44 -6.56 -12.86
CA PRO A 88 1.69 -7.28 -13.88
C PRO A 88 2.59 -7.41 -15.10
N GLN A 89 2.78 -8.64 -15.59
CA GLN A 89 3.57 -8.95 -16.79
C GLN A 89 2.87 -8.37 -18.02
N THR A 90 2.89 -7.05 -18.12
CA THR A 90 2.05 -6.32 -19.05
C THR A 90 2.85 -6.21 -20.34
N LYS A 91 2.68 -7.23 -21.19
CA LYS A 91 2.91 -7.22 -22.65
C LYS A 91 4.35 -7.27 -23.16
N ALA A 92 5.38 -6.94 -22.37
CA ALA A 92 6.77 -7.00 -22.85
C ALA A 92 7.27 -8.44 -23.08
N THR A 93 7.12 -9.32 -22.07
CA THR A 93 7.49 -10.75 -22.16
C THR A 93 6.75 -11.46 -23.30
N LEU A 94 5.44 -11.18 -23.47
CA LEU A 94 4.64 -11.76 -24.55
C LEU A 94 5.05 -11.28 -25.95
N LYS A 95 5.57 -10.05 -26.08
CA LYS A 95 6.14 -9.58 -27.34
C LYS A 95 7.37 -10.41 -27.69
N TYR A 96 8.35 -10.56 -26.79
CA TYR A 96 9.60 -11.30 -27.06
C TYR A 96 9.36 -12.77 -27.45
N THR A 97 8.47 -13.49 -26.76
CA THR A 97 8.14 -14.88 -27.15
C THR A 97 7.55 -14.97 -28.56
N ARG A 98 6.70 -14.01 -28.96
CA ARG A 98 6.11 -13.99 -30.31
C ARG A 98 7.12 -13.63 -31.41
N ILE A 99 8.11 -12.77 -31.14
CA ILE A 99 9.11 -12.37 -32.16
C ILE A 99 10.14 -13.46 -32.41
N VAL A 100 10.54 -14.20 -31.38
CA VAL A 100 11.51 -15.31 -31.52
C VAL A 100 10.89 -16.46 -32.31
N GLN A 101 9.63 -16.80 -32.05
CA GLN A 101 8.91 -17.86 -32.77
C GLN A 101 8.56 -17.48 -34.22
N SER A 102 8.49 -16.17 -34.54
CA SER A 102 8.11 -15.68 -35.87
C SER A 102 9.30 -15.27 -36.75
N ARG A 103 10.55 -15.24 -36.24
CA ARG A 103 11.72 -14.70 -36.96
C ARG A 103 12.82 -15.70 -37.35
N GLY A 104 12.81 -16.97 -36.96
CA GLY A 104 13.85 -17.85 -37.51
C GLY A 104 13.86 -19.30 -37.07
N ASP A 105 13.08 -20.13 -37.75
CA ASP A 105 13.62 -21.40 -38.25
C ASP A 105 13.10 -21.65 -39.69
N PRO A 106 13.97 -21.47 -40.70
CA PRO A 106 13.81 -22.06 -42.01
C PRO A 106 14.93 -23.07 -42.34
N SER A 107 15.38 -23.89 -41.39
CA SER A 107 15.81 -25.26 -41.70
C SER A 107 14.63 -26.22 -41.53
N GLY A 108 13.56 -25.94 -42.27
CA GLY A 108 12.47 -26.89 -42.44
C GLY A 108 12.95 -28.10 -43.22
N SER A 109 13.47 -29.11 -42.51
CA SER A 109 13.20 -30.49 -42.91
C SER A 109 11.77 -30.79 -42.47
N PRO A 110 10.90 -31.28 -43.36
CA PRO A 110 9.53 -31.63 -42.99
C PRO A 110 9.57 -32.77 -41.98
N ILE A 111 9.08 -32.52 -40.76
CA ILE A 111 8.65 -33.60 -39.89
C ILE A 111 7.20 -33.86 -40.26
N ASP A 112 7.00 -34.73 -41.23
CA ASP A 112 5.70 -35.36 -41.45
C ASP A 112 5.44 -36.42 -40.37
N PRO A 113 4.18 -36.76 -40.14
CA PRO A 113 3.62 -36.96 -38.81
C PRO A 113 3.74 -38.43 -38.40
N GLU A 114 4.33 -38.72 -37.23
CA GLU A 114 4.22 -40.05 -36.65
C GLU A 114 3.04 -40.12 -35.68
N VAL A 115 2.00 -40.74 -36.21
CA VAL A 115 0.86 -41.37 -35.57
C VAL A 115 1.26 -42.11 -34.28
N LYS A 116 0.69 -41.72 -33.13
CA LYS A 116 -0.13 -42.60 -32.27
C LYS A 116 -0.85 -41.83 -31.16
#